data_AF-A0A8T5ACA0-F1
#
_entry.id   AF-A0A8T5ACA0-F1
#
_cell.length_a   1.000
_cell.length_b   1.000
_cell.length_c   1.000
_cell.angle_alpha   90.00
_cell.angle_beta   90.00
_cell.angle_gamma   90.00
#
_symmetry.space_group_name_H-M   'P 1'
#
loop_
_entity.id
_entity.type
_entity.pdbx_description
1 polymer ?
#
loop_
_entity_poly.entity_id
_entity_poly.type
_entity_poly.pdbx_seq_one_letter_code
_entity_poly.pdbx_strand_id
1 'polypeptide(L)'
;AEYGLLATEIYTITFKVNGVGREYTGIILTVEINGETYRFTISNMSLAVFNLPANTNITFAWHSPLVASRTKAYAWYRTTGLSNKQSGTITVNSSGEIVGYYRKIKPPVVPPAGGGCKTSSKRR
;
A
#
# COMPACT_ATOMS: atom_id res chain seq x y z
N ALA A 1 -33.68 11.39 32.82
CA ALA A 1 -33.33 10.90 31.47
C ALA A 1 -31.83 10.71 31.44
N GLU A 2 -31.37 9.48 31.67
CA GLU A 2 -29.97 9.12 31.41
C GLU A 2 -29.76 9.22 29.91
N TYR A 3 -28.95 10.19 29.49
CA TYR A 3 -28.41 10.19 28.15
C TYR A 3 -27.45 9.01 28.08
N GLY A 4 -27.98 7.85 27.69
CA GLY A 4 -27.20 6.67 27.38
C GLY A 4 -26.22 7.04 26.29
N LEU A 5 -24.95 7.20 26.67
CA LEU A 5 -23.84 7.29 25.75
C LEU A 5 -23.93 6.04 24.86
N LEU A 6 -24.27 6.22 23.59
CA LEU A 6 -24.16 5.14 22.62
C LEU A 6 -22.68 4.73 22.63
N ALA A 7 -22.37 3.61 23.29
CA ALA A 7 -21.03 3.05 23.29
C ALA A 7 -20.69 2.77 21.83
N THR A 8 -19.81 3.59 21.27
CA THR A 8 -19.37 3.40 19.89
C THR A 8 -18.47 2.18 19.90
N GLU A 9 -18.90 1.13 19.19
CA GLU A 9 -18.10 -0.08 19.08
C GLU A 9 -16.82 0.24 18.30
N ILE A 10 -15.67 -0.13 18.88
CA ILE A 10 -14.35 0.12 18.31
C ILE A 10 -13.79 -1.20 17.80
N TYR A 11 -13.31 -1.19 16.56
CA TYR A 11 -12.66 -2.33 15.94
C TYR A 11 -11.20 -2.01 15.59
N THR A 12 -10.34 -3.01 15.70
CA THR A 12 -8.91 -2.90 15.41
C THR A 12 -8.61 -3.45 14.03
N ILE A 13 -8.11 -2.59 13.14
CA ILE A 13 -7.69 -2.94 11.79
C ILE A 13 -6.17 -2.89 11.71
N THR A 14 -5.56 -4.02 11.35
CA THR A 14 -4.10 -4.14 11.24
C THR A 14 -3.69 -4.41 9.80
N PHE A 15 -2.76 -3.64 9.27
CA PHE A 15 -2.16 -3.91 7.97
C PHE A 15 -0.82 -4.62 8.12
N LYS A 16 -0.59 -5.64 7.30
CA LYS A 16 0.70 -6.36 7.25
C LYS A 16 1.16 -6.53 5.82
N VAL A 17 2.46 -6.69 5.65
CA VAL A 17 3.06 -6.95 4.34
C VAL A 17 3.98 -8.16 4.41
N ASN A 18 3.98 -8.96 3.35
CA ASN A 18 4.86 -10.11 3.22
C ASN A 18 5.49 -10.16 1.82
N GLY A 19 6.73 -10.63 1.74
CA GLY A 19 7.45 -10.85 0.49
C GLY A 19 8.21 -9.63 -0.04
N VAL A 20 8.30 -8.54 0.72
CA VAL A 20 9.13 -7.37 0.40
C VAL A 20 10.29 -7.27 1.39
N GLY A 21 11.50 -7.12 0.88
CA GLY A 21 12.70 -6.96 1.71
C GLY A 21 12.89 -5.53 2.22
N ARG A 22 13.66 -5.38 3.31
CA ARG A 22 13.98 -4.09 3.96
C ARG A 22 14.74 -3.10 3.08
N GLU A 23 15.33 -3.55 1.98
CA GLU A 23 15.97 -2.69 0.99
C GLU A 23 15.00 -1.76 0.26
N TYR A 24 13.69 -2.04 0.29
CA TYR A 24 12.70 -1.11 -0.24
C TYR A 24 12.35 -0.06 0.83
N THR A 25 12.73 1.19 0.56
CA THR A 25 12.52 2.33 1.47
C THR A 25 11.34 3.21 1.07
N GLY A 26 10.73 2.95 -0.08
CA GLY A 26 9.57 3.70 -0.56
C GLY A 26 8.28 3.35 0.19
N ILE A 27 7.21 4.06 -0.19
CA ILE A 27 5.88 3.85 0.37
C ILE A 27 5.28 2.60 -0.26
N ILE A 28 4.86 1.67 0.59
CA ILE A 28 4.23 0.41 0.18
C ILE A 28 2.71 0.44 0.33
N LEU A 29 2.22 1.18 1.32
CA LEU A 29 0.80 1.25 1.64
C LEU A 29 0.41 2.71 1.85
N THR A 30 -0.71 3.10 1.26
CA THR A 30 -1.41 4.35 1.56
C THR A 30 -2.78 3.98 2.12
N VAL A 31 -3.13 4.57 3.26
CA VAL A 31 -4.42 4.39 3.93
C VAL A 31 -5.04 5.76 4.10
N GLU A 32 -6.30 5.90 3.76
CA GLU A 32 -7.08 7.12 3.93
C GLU A 32 -8.29 6.83 4.82
N ILE A 33 -8.44 7.63 5.86
CA ILE A 33 -9.50 7.51 6.87
C ILE A 33 -10.01 8.91 7.15
N ASN A 34 -11.31 9.15 6.99
CA ASN A 34 -11.94 10.46 7.28
C ASN A 34 -11.24 11.67 6.62
N GLY A 35 -10.67 11.50 5.43
CA GLY A 35 -9.94 12.54 4.70
C GLY A 35 -8.48 12.72 5.11
N GLU A 36 -7.99 11.98 6.10
CA GLU A 36 -6.57 11.96 6.47
C GLU A 36 -5.84 10.83 5.76
N THR A 37 -4.64 11.12 5.25
CA THR A 37 -3.80 10.15 4.52
C THR A 37 -2.60 9.71 5.34
N TYR A 38 -2.48 8.40 5.54
CA TYR A 38 -1.40 7.73 6.23
C TYR A 38 -0.55 6.92 5.23
N ARG A 39 0.77 7.07 5.30
CA ARG A 39 1.70 6.44 4.36
C ARG A 39 2.71 5.58 5.12
N PHE A 40 2.82 4.32 4.71
CA PHE A 40 3.68 3.35 5.38
C PHE A 40 4.76 2.83 4.43
N THR A 41 5.93 2.59 4.99
CA THR A 41 7.09 1.94 4.40
C THR A 41 7.30 0.57 5.07
N ILE A 42 8.28 -0.21 4.62
CA ILE A 42 8.61 -1.48 5.28
C ILE A 42 9.07 -1.28 6.73
N SER A 43 9.77 -0.18 7.04
CA SER A 43 10.35 0.05 8.37
C SER A 43 9.32 0.42 9.43
N ASN A 44 8.19 1.03 9.04
CA ASN A 44 7.14 1.45 9.97
C ASN A 44 5.86 0.61 9.85
N MET A 45 5.90 -0.51 9.13
CA MET A 45 4.71 -1.35 8.89
C MET A 45 4.07 -1.87 10.18
N SER A 46 4.86 -2.11 11.23
CA SER A 46 4.35 -2.52 12.55
C SER A 46 3.45 -1.47 13.23
N LEU A 47 3.48 -0.23 12.75
CA LEU A 47 2.64 0.87 13.25
C LEU A 47 1.32 1.00 12.48
N ALA A 48 1.08 0.19 11.44
CA ALA A 48 -0.14 0.26 10.63
C ALA A 48 -1.32 -0.44 11.32
N VAL A 49 -1.65 0.01 12.53
CA VAL A 49 -2.73 -0.48 13.39
C VAL A 49 -3.66 0.68 13.71
N PHE A 50 -4.95 0.53 13.43
CA PHE A 50 -5.96 1.57 13.63
C PHE A 50 -7.10 1.05 14.50
N ASN A 51 -7.48 1.81 15.52
CA ASN A 51 -8.66 1.54 16.34
C ASN A 51 -9.76 2.53 15.94
N LEU A 52 -10.79 2.02 15.27
CA LEU A 52 -11.78 2.86 14.59
C LEU A 52 -13.20 2.50 15.02
N PRO A 53 -14.10 3.49 15.11
CA PRO A 53 -15.54 3.26 15.23
C PRO A 53 -16.10 2.33 14.15
N ALA A 54 -17.13 1.57 14.52
CA ALA A 54 -18.00 0.89 13.60
C ALA A 54 -18.51 1.84 12.50
N ASN A 55 -18.68 1.31 11.29
CA ASN A 55 -19.13 2.04 10.10
C ASN A 55 -18.17 3.12 9.57
N THR A 56 -16.94 3.19 10.08
CA THR A 56 -15.89 4.03 9.49
C THR A 56 -15.49 3.46 8.12
N ASN A 57 -15.35 4.32 7.11
CA ASN A 57 -14.82 3.92 5.81
C ASN A 57 -13.31 4.09 5.79
N ILE A 58 -12.61 3.04 5.40
CA ILE A 58 -11.16 3.03 5.23
C ILE A 58 -10.87 2.74 3.76
N THR A 59 -10.19 3.67 3.10
CA THR A 59 -9.65 3.44 1.76
C THR A 59 -8.20 3.05 1.87
N PHE A 60 -7.77 2.01 1.19
CA PHE A 60 -6.38 1.58 1.20
C PHE A 60 -5.88 1.28 -0.22
N ALA A 61 -4.58 1.40 -0.43
CA ALA A 61 -3.91 1.05 -1.67
C ALA A 61 -2.50 0.51 -1.43
N TRP A 62 -2.28 -0.74 -1.87
CA TRP A 62 -0.96 -1.36 -1.96
C TRP A 62 -0.25 -0.91 -3.24
N HIS A 63 0.90 -0.27 -3.10
CA HIS A 63 1.69 0.20 -4.25
C HIS A 63 2.31 -0.99 -5.00
N SER A 64 2.29 -0.95 -6.33
CA SER A 64 2.90 -1.98 -7.18
C SER A 64 3.11 -1.42 -8.59
N PRO A 65 4.23 -1.71 -9.27
CA PRO A 65 5.39 -2.45 -8.76
C PRO A 65 6.26 -1.60 -7.83
N LEU A 66 6.96 -2.24 -6.89
CA LEU A 66 7.92 -1.61 -6.00
C LEU A 66 9.33 -1.84 -6.54
N VAL A 67 9.95 -0.80 -7.10
CA VAL A 67 11.33 -0.87 -7.60
C VAL A 67 12.28 -0.45 -6.47
N ALA A 68 13.02 -1.40 -5.91
CA ALA A 68 14.00 -1.13 -4.86
C ALA A 68 15.38 -0.74 -5.43
N SER A 69 15.75 -1.32 -6.57
CA SER A 69 16.99 -1.01 -7.29
C SER A 69 16.90 -1.41 -8.77
N ARG A 70 17.97 -1.16 -9.53
CA ARG A 70 18.10 -1.61 -10.94
C ARG A 70 18.06 -3.14 -11.10
N THR A 71 18.30 -3.90 -10.04
CA THR A 71 18.35 -5.37 -10.07
C THR A 71 17.24 -6.03 -9.24
N LYS A 72 16.46 -5.25 -8.50
CA LYS A 72 15.44 -5.79 -7.60
C LYS A 72 14.15 -4.99 -7.61
N ALA A 73 13.05 -5.68 -7.90
CA ALA A 73 11.70 -5.14 -7.86
C ALA A 73 10.72 -6.19 -7.32
N TYR A 74 9.57 -5.72 -6.83
CA TYR A 74 8.50 -6.52 -6.24
C TYR A 74 7.17 -6.18 -6.90
N ALA A 75 6.33 -7.18 -7.12
CA ALA A 75 4.95 -6.99 -7.58
C ALA A 75 3.97 -7.57 -6.58
N TRP A 76 2.90 -6.82 -6.30
CA TRP A 76 1.76 -7.32 -5.55
C TRP A 76 1.11 -8.47 -6.33
N TYR A 77 0.67 -9.53 -5.64
CA TYR A 77 -0.02 -10.65 -6.28
C TYR A 77 -1.30 -11.10 -5.56
N ARG A 78 -1.46 -10.81 -4.27
CA ARG A 78 -2.71 -11.05 -3.54
C ARG A 78 -2.79 -10.23 -2.26
N THR A 79 -4.01 -10.04 -1.77
CA THR A 79 -4.31 -9.56 -0.41
C THR A 79 -5.15 -10.62 0.29
N THR A 80 -5.02 -10.76 1.61
CA THR A 80 -5.89 -11.63 2.42
C THR A 80 -6.40 -10.94 3.67
N GLY A 81 -7.44 -11.52 4.29
CA GLY A 81 -8.05 -11.03 5.52
C GLY A 81 -9.34 -10.26 5.22
N LEU A 82 -9.49 -9.06 5.77
CA LEU A 82 -10.70 -8.23 5.60
C LEU A 82 -10.91 -7.75 4.15
N SER A 83 -9.91 -7.86 3.29
CA SER A 83 -10.03 -7.62 1.85
C SER A 83 -9.12 -8.53 1.04
N ASN A 84 -9.53 -8.80 -0.20
CA ASN A 84 -8.75 -9.54 -1.20
C ASN A 84 -8.24 -8.67 -2.36
N LYS A 85 -8.53 -7.36 -2.32
CA LYS A 85 -8.16 -6.41 -3.38
C LYS A 85 -6.81 -5.74 -3.09
N GLN A 86 -6.14 -5.27 -4.15
CA GLN A 86 -4.93 -4.45 -4.04
C GLN A 86 -5.23 -3.06 -3.47
N SER A 87 -6.39 -2.52 -3.84
CA SER A 87 -6.90 -1.25 -3.33
C SER A 87 -8.42 -1.30 -3.24
N GLY A 88 -8.97 -0.41 -2.45
CA GLY A 88 -10.40 -0.23 -2.33
C GLY A 88 -10.79 0.36 -0.99
N THR A 89 -12.09 0.53 -0.81
CA THR A 89 -12.67 1.00 0.43
C THR A 89 -13.35 -0.16 1.13
N ILE A 90 -13.15 -0.27 2.45
CA ILE A 90 -13.88 -1.17 3.33
C ILE A 90 -14.61 -0.37 4.39
N THR A 91 -15.74 -0.90 4.83
CA THR A 91 -16.48 -0.37 5.98
C THR A 91 -16.15 -1.22 7.19
N VAL A 92 -15.74 -0.57 8.27
CA VAL A 92 -15.34 -1.24 9.52
C VAL A 92 -16.55 -1.85 10.20
N ASN A 93 -16.62 -3.18 10.22
CA ASN A 93 -17.68 -3.96 10.88
C ASN A 93 -17.15 -5.06 11.81
N SER A 94 -15.82 -5.25 11.84
CA SER A 94 -15.15 -6.30 12.61
C SER A 94 -13.66 -5.99 12.69
N SER A 95 -13.00 -6.49 13.75
CA SER A 95 -11.55 -6.42 13.90
C SER A 95 -10.89 -7.47 12.99
N GLY A 96 -9.71 -7.15 12.47
CA GLY A 96 -9.00 -8.08 11.62
C GLY A 96 -7.79 -7.49 10.94
N GLU A 97 -7.24 -8.26 10.00
CA GLU A 97 -6.01 -7.91 9.31
C GLU A 97 -6.21 -7.80 7.81
N ILE A 98 -5.40 -6.95 7.16
CA ILE A 98 -5.28 -6.86 5.71
C ILE A 98 -3.82 -7.08 5.36
N VAL A 99 -3.52 -8.23 4.77
CA VAL A 99 -2.14 -8.65 4.48
C VAL A 99 -1.87 -8.54 2.99
N GLY A 100 -0.98 -7.63 2.58
CA GLY A 100 -0.50 -7.51 1.21
C GLY A 100 0.66 -8.47 0.94
N TYR A 101 0.56 -9.30 -0.09
CA TYR A 101 1.62 -10.23 -0.48
C TYR A 101 2.28 -9.82 -1.79
N TYR A 102 3.61 -9.86 -1.78
CA TYR A 102 4.46 -9.50 -2.90
C TYR A 102 5.37 -10.65 -3.32
N ARG A 103 5.74 -10.67 -4.59
CA ARG A 103 6.76 -11.56 -5.15
C ARG A 103 7.85 -10.76 -5.83
N LYS A 104 9.07 -11.27 -5.81
CA LYS A 104 10.20 -10.69 -6.56
C LYS A 104 9.93 -10.82 -8.06
N ILE A 105 10.19 -9.74 -8.80
CA ILE A 105 10.10 -9.69 -10.26
C ILE A 105 11.40 -9.15 -10.84
N LYS A 106 11.64 -9.39 -12.14
CA LYS A 106 12.70 -8.68 -12.87
C LYS A 106 12.31 -7.21 -12.93
N PRO A 107 13.20 -6.27 -12.55
CA PRO A 107 12.92 -4.85 -12.72
C PRO A 107 12.62 -4.54 -14.19
N PRO A 108 11.75 -3.56 -14.47
CA PRO A 108 11.62 -3.05 -15.83
C PRO A 108 13.00 -2.60 -16.33
N VAL A 109 13.32 -2.91 -17.59
CA VAL A 109 14.53 -2.41 -18.23
C VAL A 109 14.39 -0.89 -18.27
N VAL A 110 15.03 -0.20 -17.33
CA VAL A 110 15.19 1.25 -17.41
C VAL A 110 16.26 1.44 -18.48
N PRO A 111 15.92 1.90 -19.71
CA PRO A 111 16.95 2.20 -20.69
C PRO A 111 17.92 3.21 -20.04
N PRO A 112 19.24 3.02 -20.17
CA PRO A 112 20.18 3.98 -19.64
C PRO A 112 19.80 5.36 -20.19
N ALA A 113 19.59 6.32 -19.28
CA ALA A 113 19.42 7.72 -19.63
C ALA A 113 20.73 8.19 -20.29
N GLY A 114 20.83 7.99 -21.60
CA GLY A 114 22.07 8.11 -22.32
C GLY A 114 21.86 7.89 -23.81
N GLY A 115 21.55 8.98 -24.51
CA GLY A 115 21.91 9.12 -25.92
C GLY A 115 20.75 9.40 -26.85
N GLY A 116 20.62 10.68 -27.25
CA GLY A 116 20.20 10.99 -28.61
C GLY A 116 19.17 12.12 -28.74
N CYS A 117 19.66 13.37 -28.79
CA CYS A 117 19.28 14.20 -29.93
C CYS A 117 20.57 14.58 -30.67
N LYS A 118 21.09 13.66 -31.48
CA LYS A 118 21.89 14.05 -32.65
C LYS A 118 20.90 14.09 -33.81
N THR A 119 20.47 15.28 -34.19
CA THR A 119 19.75 15.49 -35.46
C THR A 119 20.73 15.30 -36.61
N SER A 120 20.92 14.07 -37.07
CA SER A 120 21.50 13.81 -38.39
C SER A 120 20.45 14.14 -39.44
N SER A 121 20.44 15.38 -39.91
CA SER A 121 19.62 15.78 -41.06
C SER A 121 20.28 15.27 -42.33
N LYS A 122 19.79 14.13 -42.83
CA LYS A 122 20.07 13.64 -44.18
C LYS A 122 18.80 13.77 -45.01
N ARG A 123 18.71 14.83 -45.82
CA ARG A 123 17.88 14.94 -47.04
C ARG A 123 18.73 15.75 -48.02
N ARG A 124 19.35 15.05 -48.98
CA ARG A 124 18.89 14.89 -50.38
C ARG A 124 18.97 16.20 -51.14
#